data_AF-A0A965UWE7-F1
#
_entry.id   AF-A0A965UWE7-F1
#
_cell.length_a   1.000
_cell.length_b   1.000
_cell.length_c   1.000
_cell.angle_alpha   90.00
_cell.angle_beta   90.00
_cell.angle_gamma   90.00
#
_symmetry.space_group_name_H-M   'P 1'
#
loop_
_entity.id
_entity.type
_entity.pdbx_description
1 polymer ?
#
loop_
_entity_poly.entity_id
_entity_poly.type
_entity_poly.pdbx_seq_one_letter_code
_entity_poly.pdbx_strand_id
1 'polypeptide(L)'
;MLGGLDAALEWLTGNKVPLGEFISGVVDQITQGAPWLFDLISGVLGALVLGFTGALQWVHPLLMVGLVCALAWYLQRSAKLTVFVGAALLLIINMGYWGETMETLSMVVFATLTCVLIGVPIGIAAAHRPWLEATLRPLLDLMQTIPTFV
;
A
#
# COMPACT_ATOMS: atom_id res chain seq x y z
N MET A 1 -4.10 -41.96 -30.37
CA MET A 1 -4.17 -41.66 -28.92
C MET A 1 -4.21 -40.17 -28.60
N LEU A 2 -3.78 -39.27 -29.49
CA LEU A 2 -3.84 -37.81 -29.27
C LEU A 2 -5.21 -37.16 -29.60
N GLY A 3 -5.95 -37.65 -30.60
CA GLY A 3 -7.22 -37.02 -31.04
C GLY A 3 -8.37 -36.98 -30.01
N GLY A 4 -8.36 -37.86 -28.99
CA GLY A 4 -9.32 -37.77 -27.88
C GLY A 4 -8.98 -36.66 -26.89
N LEU A 5 -7.70 -36.32 -26.75
CA LEU A 5 -7.21 -35.22 -25.92
C LEU A 5 -7.44 -33.88 -26.63
N ASP A 6 -7.26 -33.82 -27.95
CA ASP A 6 -7.53 -32.63 -28.74
C ASP A 6 -9.02 -32.26 -28.72
N ALA A 7 -9.92 -33.24 -28.83
CA ALA A 7 -11.37 -33.02 -28.72
C ALA A 7 -11.80 -32.54 -27.31
N ALA A 8 -11.15 -33.05 -26.26
CA ALA A 8 -11.40 -32.59 -24.89
C ALA A 8 -10.90 -31.15 -24.66
N LEU A 9 -9.75 -30.78 -25.26
CA LEU A 9 -9.22 -29.42 -25.22
C LEU A 9 -10.15 -28.44 -25.95
N GLU A 10 -10.65 -28.84 -27.12
CA GLU A 10 -11.58 -28.04 -27.94
C GLU A 10 -12.92 -27.81 -27.19
N TRP A 11 -13.42 -28.82 -26.49
CA TRP A 11 -14.61 -28.68 -25.64
C TRP A 11 -14.39 -27.76 -24.43
N LEU A 12 -13.23 -27.84 -23.76
CA LEU A 12 -12.89 -26.98 -22.62
C LEU A 12 -12.68 -25.52 -23.05
N THR A 13 -12.02 -25.29 -24.19
CA THR A 13 -11.77 -23.94 -24.71
C THR A 13 -13.00 -23.31 -25.34
N GLY A 14 -13.95 -24.12 -25.83
CA GLY A 14 -15.26 -23.68 -26.30
C GLY A 14 -16.25 -23.32 -25.18
N ASN A 15 -16.13 -23.95 -24.00
CA ASN A 15 -17.02 -23.73 -22.85
C ASN A 15 -16.29 -23.03 -21.70
N LYS A 16 -15.81 -21.80 -21.94
CA LYS A 16 -15.15 -21.01 -20.90
C LYS A 16 -16.14 -20.65 -19.80
N VAL A 17 -15.76 -20.91 -18.55
CA VAL A 17 -16.52 -20.44 -17.38
C VAL A 17 -16.42 -18.91 -17.33
N PRO A 18 -17.53 -18.16 -17.20
CA PRO A 18 -17.54 -16.70 -17.17
C PRO A 18 -17.08 -16.16 -15.80
N LEU A 19 -15.91 -16.59 -15.34
CA LEU A 19 -15.37 -16.24 -14.02
C LEU A 19 -15.13 -14.73 -13.90
N GLY A 20 -14.65 -14.10 -14.99
CA GLY A 20 -14.44 -12.65 -15.03
C GLY A 20 -15.75 -11.87 -14.84
N GLU A 21 -16.79 -12.19 -15.60
CA GLU A 21 -18.11 -11.54 -15.48
C GLU A 21 -18.74 -11.77 -14.10
N PHE A 22 -18.58 -12.97 -13.54
CA PHE A 22 -19.05 -13.27 -12.19
C PHE A 22 -18.32 -12.44 -11.13
N ILE A 23 -16.97 -12.39 -11.16
CA ILE A 23 -16.17 -11.60 -10.21
C ILE A 23 -16.50 -10.12 -10.35
N SER A 24 -16.53 -9.58 -11.57
CA SER A 24 -16.89 -8.18 -11.82
C SER A 24 -18.29 -7.86 -11.29
N GLY A 25 -19.28 -8.72 -11.55
CA GLY A 25 -20.64 -8.53 -11.04
C GLY A 25 -20.69 -8.50 -9.51
N VAL A 26 -19.92 -9.35 -8.82
CA VAL A 26 -19.82 -9.34 -7.35
C VAL A 26 -19.16 -8.05 -6.85
N VAL A 27 -18.06 -7.62 -7.47
CA VAL A 27 -17.34 -6.39 -7.11
C VAL A 27 -18.22 -5.16 -7.31
N ASP A 28 -18.94 -5.09 -8.43
CA ASP A 28 -19.87 -4.01 -8.73
C ASP A 28 -21.00 -3.95 -7.70
N GLN A 29 -21.52 -5.11 -7.28
CA GLN A 29 -22.59 -5.16 -6.30
C GLN A 29 -22.14 -4.67 -4.91
N ILE A 30 -20.90 -4.98 -4.52
CA ILE A 30 -20.32 -4.47 -3.27
C ILE A 30 -20.10 -2.95 -3.36
N THR A 31 -19.56 -2.48 -4.48
CA THR A 31 -19.22 -1.06 -4.67
C THR A 31 -20.47 -0.18 -4.75
N GLN A 32 -21.50 -0.65 -5.47
CA GLN A 32 -22.78 0.06 -5.59
C GLN A 32 -23.67 -0.10 -4.35
N GLY A 33 -23.48 -1.15 -3.56
CA GLY A 33 -24.25 -1.39 -2.33
C GLY A 33 -23.88 -0.45 -1.19
N ALA A 34 -22.64 0.06 -1.15
CA ALA A 34 -22.16 0.92 -0.07
C ALA A 34 -21.23 2.06 -0.53
N PRO A 35 -21.59 2.86 -1.56
CA PRO A 35 -20.72 3.94 -2.06
C PRO A 35 -20.34 4.93 -0.96
N TRP A 36 -21.29 5.23 -0.06
CA TRP A 36 -21.05 6.09 1.10
C TRP A 36 -19.91 5.61 2.01
N LEU A 37 -19.69 4.29 2.12
CA LEU A 37 -18.62 3.72 2.95
C LEU A 37 -17.27 3.91 2.23
N PHE A 38 -17.21 3.62 0.94
CA PHE A 38 -15.99 3.83 0.13
C PHE A 38 -15.61 5.30 0.05
N ASP A 39 -16.59 6.18 -0.12
CA ASP A 39 -16.39 7.62 -0.15
C ASP A 39 -15.94 8.14 1.23
N LEU A 40 -16.50 7.63 2.32
CA LEU A 40 -16.08 7.98 3.68
C LEU A 40 -14.62 7.56 3.93
N ILE A 41 -14.26 6.31 3.61
CA ILE A 41 -12.90 5.80 3.81
C ILE A 41 -11.91 6.61 2.96
N SER A 42 -12.21 6.80 1.68
CA SER A 42 -11.35 7.56 0.76
C SER A 42 -11.22 9.03 1.18
N GLY A 43 -12.31 9.63 1.61
CA GLY A 43 -12.33 11.01 2.10
C GLY A 43 -11.51 11.19 3.38
N VAL A 44 -11.63 10.28 4.34
CA VAL A 44 -10.85 10.32 5.59
C VAL A 44 -9.37 10.08 5.31
N LEU A 45 -9.02 9.03 4.56
CA LEU A 45 -7.63 8.73 4.21
C LEU A 45 -6.99 9.85 3.40
N GLY A 46 -7.71 10.37 2.41
CA GLY A 46 -7.28 11.50 1.60
C GLY A 46 -7.06 12.76 2.45
N ALA A 47 -7.99 13.09 3.34
CA ALA A 47 -7.84 14.23 4.24
C ALA A 47 -6.64 14.10 5.18
N LEU A 48 -6.39 12.89 5.71
CA LEU A 48 -5.24 12.62 6.58
C LEU A 48 -3.90 12.74 5.82
N VAL A 49 -3.79 12.08 4.67
CA VAL A 49 -2.58 12.09 3.85
C VAL A 49 -2.30 13.49 3.32
N LEU A 50 -3.28 14.15 2.69
CA LEU A 50 -3.12 15.49 2.13
C LEU A 50 -2.91 16.54 3.22
N GLY A 51 -3.61 16.42 4.35
CA GLY A 51 -3.42 17.31 5.50
C GLY A 51 -2.01 17.22 6.07
N PHE A 52 -1.47 16.01 6.21
CA PHE A 52 -0.10 15.80 6.67
C PHE A 52 0.94 16.24 5.64
N THR A 53 0.74 15.93 4.35
CA THR A 53 1.58 16.45 3.27
C THR A 53 1.61 17.98 3.29
N GLY A 54 0.45 18.63 3.43
CA GLY A 54 0.35 20.08 3.56
C GLY A 54 1.08 20.61 4.78
N ALA A 55 0.99 19.93 5.93
CA ALA A 55 1.73 20.30 7.14
C ALA A 55 3.25 20.18 6.95
N LEU A 56 3.73 19.14 6.25
CA LEU A 56 5.15 18.98 5.93
C LEU A 56 5.63 20.05 4.94
N GLN A 57 4.84 20.36 3.92
CA GLN A 57 5.16 21.36 2.90
C GLN A 57 5.02 22.80 3.39
N TRP A 58 4.31 23.02 4.50
CA TRP A 58 4.25 24.34 5.15
C TRP A 58 5.63 24.82 5.63
N VAL A 59 6.52 23.88 5.94
CA VAL A 59 7.92 24.18 6.27
C VAL A 59 8.74 24.32 4.98
N HIS A 60 9.51 25.40 4.87
CA HIS A 60 10.38 25.63 3.72
C HIS A 60 11.33 24.44 3.48
N PRO A 61 11.50 23.93 2.23
CA PRO A 61 12.24 22.70 1.95
C PRO A 61 13.65 22.66 2.56
N LEU A 62 14.40 23.76 2.45
CA LEU A 62 15.75 23.85 3.01
C LEU A 62 15.79 23.74 4.54
N LEU A 63 14.77 24.25 5.24
CA LEU A 63 14.67 24.12 6.69
C LEU A 63 14.37 22.67 7.07
N MET A 64 13.50 22.01 6.32
CA MET A 64 13.19 20.59 6.51
C MET A 64 14.43 19.72 6.32
N VAL A 65 15.25 19.98 5.29
CA VAL A 65 16.54 19.28 5.10
C VAL A 65 17.44 19.50 6.31
N GLY A 66 17.55 20.73 6.81
CA GLY A 66 18.31 21.03 8.02
C GLY A 66 17.83 20.24 9.24
N LEU A 67 16.51 20.16 9.44
CA LEU A 67 15.89 19.39 10.53
C LEU A 67 16.17 17.89 10.41
N VAL A 68 16.01 17.32 9.21
CA VAL A 68 16.27 15.88 8.98
C VAL A 68 17.75 15.55 9.15
N CYS A 69 18.66 16.42 8.69
CA CYS A 69 20.10 16.27 8.93
C CYS A 69 20.44 16.38 10.42
N ALA A 70 19.86 17.34 11.15
CA ALA A 70 20.07 17.47 12.59
C ALA A 70 19.56 16.22 13.34
N LEU A 71 18.41 15.67 12.95
CA LEU A 71 17.88 14.44 13.49
C LEU A 71 18.78 13.23 13.19
N ALA A 72 19.24 13.09 11.94
CA ALA A 72 20.15 12.01 11.54
C ALA A 72 21.46 12.05 12.33
N TRP A 73 22.04 13.25 12.51
CA TRP A 73 23.22 13.44 13.35
C TRP A 73 22.93 13.16 14.82
N TYR A 74 21.80 13.60 15.36
CA TYR A 74 21.44 13.37 16.75
C TYR A 74 21.33 11.87 17.08
N LEU A 75 20.67 11.10 16.21
CA LEU A 75 20.42 9.67 16.40
C LEU A 75 21.64 8.80 16.13
N GLN A 76 22.41 9.08 15.08
CA GLN A 76 23.52 8.22 14.66
C GLN A 76 24.91 8.77 14.96
N ARG A 77 25.04 10.08 15.24
CA ARG A 77 26.33 10.79 15.45
C ARG A 77 27.35 10.53 14.34
N SER A 78 26.87 10.23 13.12
CA SER A 78 27.69 9.86 11.97
C SER A 78 27.64 10.95 10.90
N ALA A 79 28.81 11.53 10.61
CA ALA A 79 28.93 12.62 9.65
C ALA A 79 28.66 12.13 8.23
N LYS A 80 29.15 10.92 7.92
CA LYS A 80 28.97 10.27 6.61
C LYS A 80 27.48 10.09 6.28
N LEU A 81 26.70 9.58 7.24
CA LEU A 81 25.26 9.40 7.04
C LEU A 81 24.54 10.75 6.90
N THR A 82 24.87 11.71 7.77
CA THR A 82 24.23 13.03 7.76
C THR A 82 24.46 13.76 6.44
N VAL A 83 25.69 13.75 5.93
CA VAL A 83 26.03 14.33 4.61
C VAL A 83 25.31 13.59 3.49
N PHE A 84 25.25 12.25 3.53
CA PHE A 84 24.53 11.46 2.53
C PHE A 84 23.03 11.81 2.49
N VAL A 85 22.36 11.87 3.65
CA VAL A 85 20.94 12.23 3.75
C VAL A 85 20.71 13.65 3.23
N GLY A 86 21.54 14.61 3.66
CA GLY A 86 21.44 15.99 3.18
C GLY A 86 21.63 16.11 1.66
N ALA A 87 22.65 15.45 1.12
CA ALA A 87 22.91 15.44 -0.33
C ALA A 87 21.75 14.79 -1.11
N ALA A 88 21.19 13.68 -0.63
CA ALA A 88 20.07 13.01 -1.27
C ALA A 88 18.81 13.90 -1.30
N LEU A 89 18.48 14.56 -0.18
CA LEU A 89 17.32 15.46 -0.12
C LEU A 89 17.52 16.72 -0.96
N LEU A 90 18.74 17.28 -0.99
CA LEU A 90 19.07 18.41 -1.86
C LEU A 90 18.98 18.03 -3.34
N LEU A 91 19.36 16.80 -3.71
CA LEU A 91 19.19 16.28 -5.07
C LEU A 91 17.70 16.19 -5.45
N ILE A 92 16.85 15.70 -4.55
CA ILE A 92 15.39 15.65 -4.77
C ILE A 92 14.83 17.06 -5.01
N ILE A 93 15.25 18.04 -4.21
CA ILE A 93 14.86 19.45 -4.40
C ILE A 93 15.36 19.95 -5.76
N ASN A 94 16.59 19.64 -6.14
CA ASN A 94 17.17 20.05 -7.42
C ASN A 94 16.41 19.47 -8.63
N MET A 95 15.86 18.27 -8.51
CA MET A 95 15.03 17.64 -9.55
C MET A 95 13.58 18.14 -9.56
N GLY A 96 13.16 18.96 -8.60
CA GLY A 96 11.80 19.49 -8.51
C GLY A 96 10.77 18.51 -7.90
N TYR A 97 11.19 17.36 -7.37
CA TYR A 97 10.30 16.31 -6.84
C TYR A 97 10.02 16.42 -5.33
N TRP A 98 10.23 17.61 -4.73
CA TRP A 98 9.99 17.79 -3.30
C TRP A 98 8.53 17.51 -2.91
N GLY A 99 7.58 18.00 -3.72
CA GLY A 99 6.15 17.80 -3.48
C GLY A 99 5.76 16.32 -3.46
N GLU A 100 6.09 15.63 -4.55
CA GLU A 100 5.85 14.18 -4.74
C GLU A 100 6.52 13.32 -3.66
N THR A 101 7.72 13.72 -3.23
CA THR A 101 8.45 13.02 -2.15
C THR A 101 7.71 13.16 -0.82
N MET A 102 7.18 14.35 -0.52
CA MET A 102 6.39 14.55 0.70
C MET A 102 5.06 13.79 0.66
N GLU A 103 4.42 13.72 -0.50
CA GLU A 103 3.22 12.90 -0.67
C GLU A 103 3.50 11.42 -0.47
N THR A 104 4.58 10.91 -1.06
CA THR A 104 5.03 9.52 -0.88
C THR A 104 5.37 9.23 0.58
N LEU A 105 6.09 10.13 1.25
CA LEU A 105 6.42 9.99 2.66
C LEU A 105 5.15 9.91 3.53
N SER A 106 4.18 10.79 3.27
CA SER A 106 2.89 10.78 3.96
C SER A 106 2.17 9.45 3.77
N MET A 107 2.07 8.96 2.52
CA MET A 107 1.43 7.68 2.24
C MET A 107 2.12 6.52 2.98
N VAL A 108 3.45 6.46 2.97
CA VAL A 108 4.21 5.42 3.67
C VAL A 108 3.97 5.48 5.18
N VAL A 109 3.97 6.67 5.77
CA VAL A 109 3.71 6.86 7.21
C VAL A 109 2.31 6.36 7.57
N PHE A 110 1.26 6.83 6.88
CA PHE A 110 -0.11 6.42 7.20
C PHE A 110 -0.38 4.95 6.89
N ALA A 111 0.15 4.42 5.79
CA ALA A 111 0.03 3.00 5.45
C ALA A 111 0.70 2.13 6.54
N THR A 112 1.91 2.50 6.98
CA THR A 112 2.62 1.76 8.03
C THR A 112 1.91 1.87 9.37
N LEU A 113 1.46 3.06 9.76
CA LEU A 113 0.71 3.25 11.01
C LEU A 113 -0.58 2.44 11.00
N THR A 114 -1.35 2.49 9.91
CA THR A 114 -2.60 1.72 9.78
C THR A 114 -2.32 0.21 9.80
N CYS A 115 -1.28 -0.23 9.10
CA CYS A 115 -0.84 -1.63 9.10
C CYS A 115 -0.45 -2.11 10.50
N VAL A 116 0.31 -1.31 11.27
CA VAL A 116 0.69 -1.67 12.64
C VAL A 116 -0.53 -1.65 13.56
N LEU A 117 -1.37 -0.62 13.49
CA LEU A 117 -2.53 -0.44 14.35
C LEU A 117 -3.57 -1.54 14.18
N ILE A 118 -3.75 -2.07 12.96
CA ILE A 118 -4.73 -3.11 12.66
C ILE A 118 -4.08 -4.50 12.63
N GLY A 119 -2.94 -4.62 11.94
CA GLY A 119 -2.25 -5.88 11.72
C GLY A 119 -1.66 -6.48 13.00
N VAL A 120 -1.13 -5.66 13.92
CA VAL A 120 -0.57 -6.19 15.19
C VAL A 120 -1.68 -6.78 16.07
N PRO A 121 -2.82 -6.11 16.34
CA PRO A 121 -3.92 -6.72 17.10
C PRO A 121 -4.47 -8.00 16.45
N ILE A 122 -4.65 -8.02 15.13
CA ILE A 122 -5.10 -9.21 14.40
C ILE A 122 -4.08 -10.34 14.54
N GLY A 123 -2.78 -10.03 14.39
CA GLY A 123 -1.69 -11.00 14.55
C GLY A 123 -1.63 -11.57 15.97
N ILE A 124 -1.79 -10.73 16.99
CA ILE A 124 -1.86 -11.18 18.40
C ILE A 124 -3.08 -12.08 18.61
N ALA A 125 -4.25 -11.72 18.08
CA ALA A 125 -5.46 -12.53 18.20
C ALA A 125 -5.32 -13.89 17.51
N ALA A 126 -4.69 -13.92 16.32
CA ALA A 126 -4.42 -15.14 15.57
C ALA A 126 -3.48 -16.08 16.32
N ALA A 127 -2.43 -15.53 16.96
CA ALA A 127 -1.46 -16.31 17.74
C ALA A 127 -2.09 -17.09 18.91
N HIS A 128 -3.23 -16.62 19.45
CA HIS A 128 -3.94 -17.28 20.55
C HIS A 128 -5.06 -18.23 20.09
N ARG A 129 -5.41 -18.23 18.80
CA ARG A 129 -6.58 -18.95 18.27
C ARG A 129 -6.22 -19.69 16.96
N PRO A 130 -5.97 -21.01 17.03
CA PRO A 130 -5.57 -21.81 15.86
C PRO A 130 -6.54 -21.72 14.67
N TRP A 131 -7.85 -21.59 14.93
CA TRP A 131 -8.86 -21.47 13.87
C TRP A 131 -8.78 -20.12 13.14
N LEU A 132 -8.44 -19.04 13.86
CA LEU A 132 -8.31 -17.70 13.28
C LEU A 132 -7.06 -17.64 12.40
N GLU A 133 -5.95 -18.21 12.87
CA GLU A 133 -4.73 -18.35 12.07
C GLU A 133 -5.00 -19.17 10.79
N ALA A 134 -5.70 -20.30 10.89
CA ALA A 134 -6.02 -21.14 9.73
C ALA A 134 -6.88 -20.41 8.68
N THR A 135 -7.75 -19.48 9.11
CA THR A 135 -8.59 -18.69 8.21
C THR A 135 -7.83 -17.50 7.61
N LEU A 136 -6.92 -16.89 8.37
CA LEU A 136 -6.13 -15.75 7.90
C LEU A 136 -5.00 -16.17 6.96
N ARG A 137 -4.42 -17.36 7.12
CA ARG A 137 -3.27 -17.83 6.33
C ARG A 137 -3.52 -17.77 4.81
N PRO A 138 -4.63 -18.28 4.26
CA PRO A 138 -4.94 -18.14 2.84
C PRO A 138 -5.06 -16.68 2.37
N LEU A 139 -5.62 -15.79 3.21
CA LEU A 139 -5.73 -14.36 2.89
C LEU A 139 -4.34 -13.70 2.83
N LEU A 140 -3.47 -14.03 3.78
CA LEU A 140 -2.09 -13.53 3.80
C LEU A 140 -1.29 -14.05 2.60
N ASP A 141 -1.44 -15.32 2.25
CA ASP A 141 -0.82 -15.93 1.06
C ASP A 141 -1.31 -15.22 -0.22
N LEU A 142 -2.60 -14.90 -0.29
CA LEU A 142 -3.19 -14.15 -1.41
C LEU A 142 -2.60 -12.73 -1.50
N MET A 143 -2.54 -11.98 -0.39
CA MET A 143 -1.97 -10.63 -0.36
C MET A 143 -0.51 -10.59 -0.80
N GLN A 144 0.23 -11.68 -0.60
CA GLN A 144 1.64 -11.78 -0.98
C GLN A 144 1.87 -12.22 -2.43
N THR A 145 0.83 -12.73 -3.11
CA THR A 145 0.96 -13.35 -4.43
C THR A 145 0.13 -12.71 -5.53
N ILE A 146 -0.89 -11.89 -5.21
CA ILE A 146 -1.64 -11.13 -6.21
C ILE A 146 -0.74 -10.02 -6.80
N PRO A 147 -0.56 -9.99 -8.14
CA PRO A 147 0.12 -8.88 -8.79
C PRO A 147 -0.73 -7.61 -8.75
N THR A 148 -0.11 -6.44 -8.65
CA THR A 148 -0.80 -5.13 -8.55
C THR A 148 -1.57 -4.71 -9.81
N PHE A 149 -1.45 -5.45 -10.92
CA PHE A 149 -2.02 -5.11 -12.23
C PHE A 149 -3.09 -6.14 -12.67
N VAL A 150 -4.12 -6.37 -11.86
CA VAL A 150 -5.26 -7.24 -12.19
C VAL A 150 -6.58 -6.50 -12.18
#